data_AF-U9U863-F1
#
_entry.id   AF-U9U863-F1
#
_cell.length_a   1.000
_cell.length_b   1.000
_cell.length_c   1.000
_cell.angle_alpha   90.00
_cell.angle_beta   90.00
_cell.angle_gamma   90.00
#
_symmetry.space_group_name_H-M   'P 1'
#
loop_
_entity.id
_entity.type
_entity.pdbx_description
1 polymer ?
#
loop_
_entity_poly.entity_id
_entity_poly.type
_entity_poly.pdbx_seq_one_letter_code
_entity_poly.pdbx_strand_id
1 'polypeptide(L)'
;MSYSQNQSVNAAINRAFALIDYNIYNDIHKQYEFHEQIFLSNKSLTDDEKTEIIKILYQFYDRNKIIYNSGTKRVCENCNQECLATSF
;
A
#
# COMPACT_ATOMS: atom_id res chain seq x y z
N MET A 1 -9.83 -2.58 -17.20
CA MET A 1 -10.96 -3.20 -16.47
C MET A 1 -10.78 -2.87 -15.01
N SER A 2 -11.87 -2.62 -14.26
CA SER A 2 -11.82 -2.52 -12.80
C SER A 2 -11.84 -3.95 -12.26
N TYR A 3 -10.74 -4.47 -11.72
CA TYR A 3 -10.69 -5.85 -11.24
C TYR A 3 -11.29 -6.00 -9.84
N SER A 4 -12.08 -5.03 -9.38
CA SER A 4 -12.94 -5.17 -8.20
C SER A 4 -13.88 -6.39 -8.26
N GLN A 5 -14.13 -6.93 -9.47
CA GLN A 5 -14.88 -8.16 -9.70
C GLN A 5 -14.01 -9.42 -9.93
N ASN A 6 -12.68 -9.29 -9.93
CA ASN A 6 -11.79 -10.44 -10.11
C ASN A 6 -11.65 -11.20 -8.78
N GLN A 7 -12.20 -12.42 -8.76
CA GLN A 7 -12.19 -13.28 -7.58
C GLN A 7 -10.78 -13.67 -7.14
N SER A 8 -9.86 -13.92 -8.06
CA SER A 8 -8.46 -14.27 -7.77
C SER A 8 -7.73 -13.11 -7.09
N VAL A 9 -7.93 -11.89 -7.59
CA VAL A 9 -7.40 -10.66 -6.98
C VAL A 9 -7.94 -10.46 -5.58
N ASN A 10 -9.27 -10.52 -5.41
CA ASN A 10 -9.91 -10.35 -4.10
C ASN A 10 -9.48 -11.44 -3.10
N ALA A 11 -9.33 -12.68 -3.55
CA ALA A 11 -8.85 -13.78 -2.72
C ALA A 11 -7.38 -13.59 -2.30
N ALA A 12 -6.52 -13.14 -3.22
CA ALA A 12 -5.12 -12.84 -2.91
C ALA A 12 -5.00 -11.71 -1.89
N ILE A 13 -5.80 -10.63 -2.05
CA ILE A 13 -5.85 -9.51 -1.10
C ILE A 13 -6.28 -10.01 0.28
N ASN A 14 -7.44 -10.67 0.38
CA ASN A 14 -7.93 -11.17 1.68
C ASN A 14 -6.91 -12.09 2.37
N ARG A 15 -6.24 -12.96 1.61
CA ARG A 15 -5.20 -13.84 2.14
C ARG A 15 -3.99 -13.05 2.65
N ALA A 16 -3.51 -12.06 1.90
CA ALA A 16 -2.37 -11.25 2.31
C ALA A 16 -2.66 -10.48 3.61
N PHE A 17 -3.85 -9.91 3.73
CA PHE A 17 -4.30 -9.18 4.93
C PHE A 17 -4.55 -10.11 6.13
N ALA A 18 -4.93 -11.38 5.91
CA ALA A 18 -5.06 -12.35 6.99
C ALA A 18 -3.69 -12.89 7.50
N LEU A 19 -2.64 -12.81 6.69
CA LEU A 19 -1.30 -13.34 7.01
C LEU A 19 -0.43 -12.37 7.83
N ILE A 20 -0.81 -11.10 7.92
CA ILE A 20 0.04 -10.09 8.54
C ILE A 20 0.03 -10.22 10.07
N ASP A 21 1.22 -10.23 10.67
CA ASP A 21 1.38 -10.10 12.12
C ASP A 21 1.61 -8.63 12.49
N TYR A 22 0.59 -7.99 13.06
CA TYR A 22 0.65 -6.58 13.45
C TYR A 22 1.62 -6.29 14.59
N ASN A 23 2.15 -7.29 15.32
CA ASN A 23 3.21 -7.08 16.29
C ASN A 23 4.57 -6.89 15.61
N ILE A 24 4.78 -7.54 14.46
CA ILE A 24 6.01 -7.43 13.66
C ILE A 24 5.92 -6.22 12.71
N TYR A 25 4.82 -6.15 11.95
CA TYR A 25 4.52 -5.08 10.99
C TYR A 25 3.67 -4.00 11.68
N ASN A 26 4.26 -3.39 12.72
CA ASN A 26 3.56 -2.52 13.67
C ASN A 26 3.37 -1.06 13.23
N ASP A 27 3.79 -0.71 12.01
CA ASP A 27 3.55 0.60 11.40
C ASP A 27 3.14 0.46 9.93
N ILE A 28 2.54 1.51 9.38
CA ILE A 28 1.96 1.47 8.03
C ILE A 28 2.99 1.27 6.92
N HIS A 29 4.25 1.63 7.15
CA HIS A 29 5.32 1.49 6.16
C HIS A 29 5.72 0.02 6.05
N LYS A 30 5.92 -0.64 7.20
CA LYS A 30 6.17 -2.08 7.29
C LYS A 30 5.00 -2.90 6.74
N GLN A 31 3.76 -2.49 7.02
CA GLN A 31 2.56 -3.17 6.49
C GLN A 31 2.49 -3.08 4.96
N TYR A 32 2.79 -1.91 4.41
CA TYR A 32 2.84 -1.71 2.95
C TYR A 32 3.91 -2.59 2.30
N GLU A 33 5.14 -2.56 2.79
CA GLU A 33 6.26 -3.37 2.28
C GLU A 33 5.96 -4.88 2.36
N PHE A 34 5.36 -5.33 3.47
CA PHE A 34 4.95 -6.73 3.62
C PHE A 34 3.95 -7.15 2.54
N HIS A 35 2.87 -6.40 2.37
CA HIS A 35 1.85 -6.73 1.39
C HIS A 35 2.40 -6.65 -0.04
N GLU A 36 3.23 -5.66 -0.35
CA GLU A 36 3.89 -5.53 -1.65
C GLU A 36 4.68 -6.80 -2.01
N GLN A 37 5.52 -7.29 -1.09
CA GLN A 37 6.31 -8.50 -1.31
C GLN A 37 5.43 -9.75 -1.47
N ILE A 38 4.35 -9.87 -0.70
CA ILE A 38 3.39 -10.98 -0.81
C ILE A 38 2.76 -11.01 -2.22
N PHE A 39 2.37 -9.87 -2.76
CA PHE A 39 1.74 -9.82 -4.10
C PHE A 39 2.75 -10.05 -5.23
N LEU A 40 3.94 -9.45 -5.14
CA LEU A 40 4.99 -9.64 -6.16
C LEU A 40 5.43 -11.11 -6.25
N SER A 41 5.55 -11.79 -5.11
CA SER A 41 5.96 -13.21 -5.04
C SER A 41 4.85 -14.22 -5.35
N ASN A 42 3.58 -13.78 -5.41
CA ASN A 42 2.45 -14.67 -5.67
C ASN A 42 2.43 -15.15 -7.14
N LYS A 43 2.75 -16.43 -7.35
CA LYS A 43 2.81 -17.06 -8.68
C LYS A 43 1.43 -17.35 -9.29
N SER A 44 0.36 -17.28 -8.49
CA SER A 44 -1.01 -17.49 -8.97
C SER A 44 -1.61 -16.24 -9.62
N LEU A 45 -0.96 -15.08 -9.52
CA LEU A 45 -1.39 -13.83 -10.13
C LEU A 45 -0.61 -13.58 -11.44
N THR A 46 -1.33 -13.10 -12.45
CA THR A 46 -0.72 -12.56 -13.68
C THR A 46 -0.02 -11.22 -13.42
N ASP A 47 0.86 -10.80 -14.31
CA ASP A 47 1.59 -9.54 -14.15
C ASP A 47 0.65 -8.32 -14.19
N ASP A 48 -0.43 -8.39 -14.97
CA ASP A 48 -1.47 -7.35 -15.01
C ASP A 48 -2.21 -7.24 -13.66
N GLU A 49 -2.60 -8.38 -13.07
CA GLU A 49 -3.26 -8.42 -11.76
C GLU A 49 -2.33 -7.91 -10.65
N LYS A 50 -1.04 -8.29 -10.68
CA LYS A 50 -0.05 -7.77 -9.73
C LYS A 50 0.06 -6.25 -9.85
N THR A 51 0.20 -5.74 -11.06
CA THR A 51 0.34 -4.29 -11.31
C THR A 51 -0.84 -3.51 -10.74
N GLU A 52 -2.06 -4.01 -10.90
CA GLU A 52 -3.23 -3.34 -10.36
C GLU A 52 -3.34 -3.45 -8.84
N ILE A 53 -3.04 -4.62 -8.26
CA ILE A 53 -3.02 -4.78 -6.81
C ILE A 53 -2.01 -3.81 -6.19
N ILE A 54 -0.82 -3.66 -6.78
CA ILE A 54 0.20 -2.71 -6.33
C ILE A 54 -0.33 -1.27 -6.41
N LYS A 55 -1.04 -0.92 -7.48
CA LYS A 55 -1.68 0.40 -7.60
C LYS A 55 -2.73 0.65 -6.52
N ILE A 56 -3.56 -0.35 -6.20
CA ILE A 56 -4.55 -0.28 -5.12
C ILE A 56 -3.84 -0.12 -3.77
N LEU A 57 -2.83 -0.96 -3.51
CA LEU A 57 -2.06 -0.93 -2.27
C LEU A 57 -1.36 0.42 -2.07
N TYR A 58 -0.79 0.99 -3.14
CA TYR A 58 -0.17 2.30 -3.14
C TYR A 58 -1.18 3.41 -2.77
N GLN A 59 -2.39 3.39 -3.33
CA GLN A 59 -3.44 4.34 -2.97
C GLN A 59 -3.85 4.23 -1.50
N PHE A 60 -3.97 3.01 -0.97
CA PHE A 60 -4.25 2.80 0.45
C PHE A 60 -3.11 3.32 1.34
N TYR A 61 -1.87 3.08 0.94
CA TYR A 61 -0.70 3.54 1.66
C TYR A 61 -0.59 5.07 1.68
N ASP A 62 -0.80 5.74 0.54
CA ASP A 62 -0.85 7.20 0.46
C ASP A 62 -1.94 7.79 1.36
N ARG A 63 -3.14 7.21 1.32
CA ARG A 63 -4.23 7.60 2.21
C ARG A 63 -3.85 7.42 3.69
N ASN A 64 -3.24 6.28 4.04
CA ASN A 64 -2.84 5.99 5.41
C ASN A 64 -1.73 6.92 5.93
N LYS A 65 -0.77 7.30 5.08
CA LYS A 65 0.25 8.30 5.44
C LYS A 65 -0.39 9.62 5.89
N ILE A 66 -1.46 10.05 5.22
CA ILE A 66 -2.20 11.25 5.60
C ILE A 66 -2.96 11.03 6.92
N ILE A 67 -3.70 9.93 7.05
CA ILE A 67 -4.52 9.63 8.25
C ILE A 67 -3.66 9.54 9.51
N TYR A 68 -2.52 8.85 9.43
CA TYR A 68 -1.63 8.62 10.56
C TYR A 68 -0.53 9.69 10.69
N ASN A 69 -0.54 10.73 9.85
CA ASN A 69 0.51 11.76 9.79
C ASN A 69 1.93 11.16 9.71
N SER A 70 2.06 10.08 8.94
CA SER A 70 3.24 9.24 8.88
C SER A 70 4.00 9.47 7.58
N GLY A 71 5.31 9.68 7.69
CA GLY A 71 6.20 9.94 6.56
C GLY A 71 7.08 11.16 6.81
N THR A 72 8.02 11.37 5.89
CA THR A 72 8.93 12.52 5.93
C THR A 72 8.12 13.80 5.78
N LYS A 73 8.40 14.78 6.62
CA LYS A 73 7.83 16.13 6.49
C LYS A 73 8.88 17.09 5.94
N ARG A 74 8.41 18.08 5.18
CA ARG A 74 9.23 19.19 4.68
C ARG A 74 8.48 20.50 4.90
N VAL A 75 9.21 21.60 5.06
CA VAL A 75 8.59 22.92 5.00
C VAL A 75 8.20 23.17 3.54
N CYS A 76 6.91 23.35 3.28
CA CYS A 76 6.43 23.70 1.95
C CYS A 76 6.75 25.17 1.67
N GLU A 77 7.54 25.45 0.64
CA GLU A 77 7.97 26.82 0.29
C GLU A 77 6.79 27.75 -0.05
N ASN A 78 5.68 27.20 -0.54
CA ASN A 78 4.51 27.99 -0.92
C ASN A 78 3.66 28.41 0.29
N CYS A 79 3.51 27.55 1.31
CA CYS A 79 2.69 27.85 2.48
C CYS A 79 3.49 28.09 3.77
N ASN A 80 4.82 27.95 3.75
CA ASN A 80 5.72 28.06 4.90
C ASN A 80 5.31 27.21 6.12
N GLN A 81 4.64 26.08 5.87
CA GLN A 81 4.19 25.14 6.90
C GLN A 81 4.85 23.78 6.71
N GLU A 82 5.00 23.04 7.81
CA GLU A 82 5.44 21.65 7.77
C GLU A 82 4.35 20.78 7.13
N CYS A 83 4.67 20.18 5.98
CA CYS A 83 3.78 19.35 5.18
C CYS A 83 4.40 17.97 4.98
N LEU A 84 3.58 16.92 4.88
CA LEU A 84 4.06 15.60 4.47
C LEU A 84 4.67 15.71 3.06
N ALA A 85 5.91 15.24 2.91
CA ALA A 85 6.59 15.13 1.64
C ALA A 85 5.97 13.95 0.88
N THR A 86 5.09 14.25 -0.06
CA THR A 86 4.72 13.30 -1.11
C THR A 86 5.91 13.23 -2.08
N SER A 87 6.58 12.09 -2.13
CA SER A 87 7.61 11.80 -3.14
C SER A 87 6.97 11.96 -4.53
N PHE A 88 7.53 12.85 -5.35
CA PHE A 88 7.27 12.91 -6.79
C PHE A 88 8.42 12.24 -7.52
#